data_AF-A0AA37XGY1-F1
#
_entry.id   AF-A0AA37XGY1-F1
#
_cell.length_a   1.000
_cell.length_b   1.000
_cell.length_c   1.000
_cell.angle_alpha   90.00
_cell.angle_beta   90.00
_cell.angle_gamma   90.00
#
_symmetry.space_group_name_H-M   'P 1'
#
loop_
_entity.id
_entity.type
_entity.pdbx_description
1 polymer ?
#
loop_
_entity_poly.entity_id
_entity_poly.type
_entity_poly.pdbx_seq_one_letter_code
_entity_poly.pdbx_strand_id
1 'polypeptide(L)' 'MVEAAGGRLQIMAGGGVTAGTVADLAAAGVDAVHASASRRQEPDAGAPLGGTSDGGSWLTADLDVARAFVAAARTARAAR' A
#
# COMPACT_ATOMS: atom_id res chain seq x y z
N MET A 1 -7.49 11.82 13.48
CA MET A 1 -8.59 11.22 12.68
C MET A 1 -9.23 10.05 13.40
N VAL A 2 -8.46 9.01 13.76
CA VAL A 2 -8.93 7.87 14.57
C VAL A 2 -9.65 8.32 15.86
N GLU A 3 -8.98 9.14 16.69
CA GLU A 3 -9.60 9.69 17.92
C GLU A 3 -10.91 10.45 17.66
N ALA A 4 -10.93 11.30 16.63
CA ALA A 4 -12.12 12.07 16.27
C ALA A 4 -13.26 11.18 15.76
N ALA A 5 -12.95 10.06 15.10
CA ALA A 5 -13.95 9.09 14.66
C ALA A 5 -14.62 8.41 15.86
N GLY A 6 -13.86 8.11 16.92
CA GLY A 6 -14.38 7.54 18.16
C GLY A 6 -15.17 6.24 17.93
N GLY A 7 -14.70 5.38 17.01
CA GLY A 7 -15.34 4.11 16.65
C GLY A 7 -16.62 4.23 15.79
N ARG A 8 -17.09 5.44 15.47
CA ARG A 8 -18.30 5.66 14.64
C ARG A 8 -18.02 5.47 13.16
N LEU A 9 -16.77 5.62 12.75
CA LEU A 9 -16.29 5.48 11.39
C LEU A 9 -15.02 4.65 11.40
N GLN A 10 -14.89 3.76 10.42
CA GLN A 10 -13.62 3.09 10.17
C GLN A 10 -12.67 4.03 9.42
N ILE A 11 -11.44 4.10 9.90
CA ILE A 11 -10.36 4.86 9.26
C ILE A 11 -9.50 3.89 8.47
N MET A 12 -9.37 4.15 7.16
CA MET A 12 -8.48 3.42 6.27
C MET A 12 -7.29 4.29 5.88
N ALA A 13 -6.08 3.90 6.27
CA ALA A 13 -4.87 4.61 5.87
C ALA A 13 -4.49 4.25 4.43
N GLY A 14 -4.11 5.24 3.62
CA GLY A 14 -3.67 5.06 2.24
C GLY A 14 -2.62 6.11 1.88
N GLY A 15 -2.08 6.01 0.65
CA GLY A 15 -1.06 6.93 0.15
C GLY A 15 0.36 6.60 0.65
N GLY A 16 1.08 5.79 -0.11
CA GLY A 16 2.47 5.43 0.21
C GLY A 16 2.64 4.43 1.37
N VAL A 17 1.56 3.80 1.85
CA VAL A 17 1.63 2.73 2.84
C VAL A 17 2.51 1.60 2.30
N THR A 18 3.37 1.05 3.15
CA THR A 18 4.18 -0.15 2.85
C THR A 18 3.82 -1.25 3.85
N ALA A 19 4.19 -2.50 3.54
CA ALA A 19 3.97 -3.60 4.49
C ALA A 19 4.66 -3.35 5.86
N GLY A 20 5.80 -2.66 5.86
CA GLY A 20 6.54 -2.32 7.08
C GLY A 20 5.83 -1.32 7.99
N THR A 21 5.00 -0.42 7.45
CA THR A 21 4.29 0.59 8.24
C THR A 21 2.95 0.10 8.81
N VAL A 22 2.51 -1.12 8.45
CA VAL A 22 1.20 -1.65 8.85
C VAL A 22 1.08 -1.79 10.37
N ALA A 23 2.16 -2.21 11.05
CA ALA A 23 2.14 -2.39 12.50
C ALA A 23 1.94 -1.05 13.23
N ASP A 24 2.66 -0.01 12.82
CA ASP A 24 2.55 1.33 13.42
C ASP A 24 1.19 1.96 13.15
N LEU A 25 0.65 1.81 11.94
CA LEU A 25 -0.70 2.26 11.60
C LEU A 25 -1.76 1.54 12.44
N ALA A 26 -1.56 0.23 12.66
CA ALA A 26 -2.43 -0.52 13.54
C ALA A 26 -2.30 -0.06 15.00
N ALA A 27 -1.10 0.23 15.50
CA ALA A 27 -0.91 0.79 16.84
C ALA A 27 -1.57 2.18 16.98
N ALA A 28 -1.62 2.97 15.92
CA ALA A 28 -2.32 4.25 15.86
C ALA A 28 -3.86 4.12 15.78
N GLY A 29 -4.41 2.90 15.80
CA GLY A 29 -5.84 2.62 15.81
C GLY A 29 -6.52 2.70 14.44
N VAL A 30 -5.76 2.67 13.35
CA VAL A 30 -6.33 2.55 11.99
C VAL A 30 -7.01 1.19 11.81
N ASP A 31 -8.17 1.15 11.17
CA ASP A 31 -8.96 -0.08 11.00
C ASP A 31 -8.52 -0.90 9.78
N ALA A 32 -8.08 -0.22 8.71
CA ALA A 32 -7.70 -0.83 7.45
C ALA A 32 -6.57 -0.09 6.74
N VAL A 33 -5.89 -0.75 5.81
CA VAL A 33 -4.91 -0.10 4.92
C VAL A 33 -5.30 -0.30 3.46
N HIS A 34 -5.11 0.75 2.67
CA HIS A 34 -5.25 0.74 1.22
C HIS A 34 -3.87 0.87 0.58
N ALA A 35 -3.47 -0.15 -0.16
CA ALA A 35 -2.18 -0.19 -0.83
C ALA A 35 -2.37 -0.54 -2.30
N SER A 36 -1.62 0.14 -3.19
CA SER A 36 -1.56 -0.20 -4.61
C SER A 36 -0.89 -1.56 -4.86
N ALA A 37 -0.11 -2.04 -3.89
CA ALA A 37 0.66 -3.28 -3.94
C ALA A 37 1.40 -3.47 -5.28
N SER A 38 1.95 -2.39 -5.81
CA SER A 38 2.46 -2.34 -7.18
C SER A 38 3.97 -2.37 -7.25
N ARG A 39 4.51 -2.98 -8.30
CA ARG A 39 5.92 -2.90 -8.69
C ARG A 39 6.05 -2.15 -10.01
N ARG A 40 7.13 -1.36 -10.15
CA ARG A 40 7.52 -0.72 -11.40
C ARG A 40 8.09 -1.75 -12.37
N GLN A 41 7.58 -1.73 -13.59
CA GLN A 41 8.05 -2.53 -14.72
C GLN A 41 8.74 -1.60 -15.71
N GLU A 42 9.88 -2.03 -16.22
CA GLU A 42 10.58 -1.33 -17.30
C GLU A 42 10.19 -1.96 -18.65
N PRO A 43 10.12 -1.18 -19.73
CA PRO A 43 9.93 -1.73 -21.07
C PRO A 43 11.17 -2.52 -21.52
N ASP A 44 10.96 -3.70 -22.11
CA ASP A 44 12.05 -4.52 -22.68
C ASP A 44 12.72 -3.84 -23.89
N ALA A 45 11.93 -3.13 -24.71
CA ALA A 45 12.39 -2.30 -25.83
C ALA A 45 11.26 -1.37 -26.27
N GLY A 46 11.61 -0.15 -26.69
CA GLY A 46 10.66 0.83 -27.23
C GLY A 46 11.18 2.25 -27.12
N ALA A 47 10.82 3.10 -28.08
CA ALA A 47 11.02 4.54 -27.91
C ALA A 47 9.95 5.07 -26.93
N PRO A 48 10.29 5.98 -26.01
CA PRO A 48 9.32 6.60 -25.12
C PRO A 48 8.16 7.17 -25.94
N LEU A 49 6.93 6.76 -25.63
CA LEU A 49 5.75 7.43 -26.17
C LEU A 49 5.60 8.75 -25.42
N GLY A 50 5.58 9.86 -26.17
CA GLY A 50 5.83 11.22 -25.67
C GLY A 50 5.02 11.62 -24.44
N GLY A 51 5.66 12.37 -23.54
CA GLY A 51 5.08 12.92 -22.30
C GLY A 51 5.60 12.27 -21.01
N THR A 52 6.29 11.14 -21.11
CA THR A 52 6.85 10.41 -19.96
C THR A 52 8.36 10.65 -19.87
N SER A 53 8.83 11.18 -18.73
CA SER A 53 10.27 11.34 -18.45
C SER A 53 10.91 10.03 -17.95
N ASP A 54 10.11 9.00 -17.78
CA ASP A 54 10.41 7.83 -16.97
C ASP A 54 10.69 6.59 -17.83
N GLY A 55 10.88 6.79 -19.14
CA GLY A 55 11.25 5.75 -20.09
C GLY A 55 10.08 4.89 -20.59
N GLY A 56 8.83 5.21 -20.23
CA GLY A 56 7.67 4.39 -20.58
C GLY A 56 7.42 3.24 -19.60
N SER A 57 7.85 3.40 -18.34
CA SER A 57 7.57 2.41 -17.29
C SER A 57 6.08 2.37 -16.94
N TRP A 58 5.66 1.29 -16.30
CA TRP A 58 4.32 1.21 -15.74
C TRP A 58 4.31 0.48 -14.40
N LEU A 59 3.24 0.70 -13.63
CA LEU A 59 2.98 0.00 -12.38
C LEU A 59 2.07 -1.18 -12.64
N THR A 60 2.46 -2.35 -12.16
CA THR A 60 1.60 -3.54 -12.15
C THR A 60 1.40 -4.00 -10.72
N ALA A 61 0.18 -4.40 -10.38
CA ALA A 61 -0.08 -5.06 -9.10
C ALA A 61 0.79 -6.33 -9.00
N ASP A 62 1.54 -6.43 -7.92
CA ASP A 62 2.51 -7.49 -7.68
C ASP A 62 2.00 -8.40 -6.55
N LEU A 63 1.93 -9.70 -6.85
CA LEU A 63 1.36 -10.69 -5.94
C LEU A 63 2.15 -10.82 -4.64
N ASP A 64 3.49 -10.73 -4.69
CA ASP A 64 4.33 -10.91 -3.52
C ASP A 64 4.29 -9.67 -2.63
N VAL A 65 4.21 -8.47 -3.23
CA VAL A 65 3.95 -7.23 -2.50
C VAL A 65 2.58 -7.32 -1.81
N ALA A 66 1.53 -7.76 -2.51
CA ALA A 66 0.20 -7.93 -1.91
C ALA A 66 0.20 -8.96 -0.76
N ARG A 67 0.91 -10.08 -0.92
CA ARG A 67 1.09 -11.09 0.15
C ARG A 67 1.80 -10.52 1.37
N ALA A 68 2.81 -9.67 1.18
CA ALA A 68 3.49 -9.01 2.29
C ALA A 68 2.54 -8.12 3.10
N PHE A 69 1.67 -7.35 2.43
CA PHE A 69 0.62 -6.58 3.12
C PHE A 69 -0.34 -7.47 3.90
N VAL A 70 -0.82 -8.56 3.30
CA VAL A 70 -1.73 -9.50 3.96
C VAL A 70 -1.07 -10.14 5.18
N ALA A 71 0.19 -10.54 5.08
CA ALA A 71 0.95 -11.10 6.20
C ALA A 71 1.09 -10.08 7.33
N ALA A 72 1.51 -8.85 7.02
CA ALA A 72 1.66 -7.78 8.00
C ALA A 72 0.33 -7.45 8.71
N ALA A 73 -0.77 -7.36 7.94
CA ALA A 73 -2.10 -7.09 8.50
C ALA A 73 -2.61 -8.22 9.40
N ARG A 74 -2.34 -9.49 9.05
CA ARG A 74 -2.68 -10.64 9.88
C ARG A 74 -1.90 -10.64 11.19
N THR A 75 -0.59 -10.38 11.13
CA THR A 75 0.27 -10.28 12.33
C THR A 75 -0.20 -9.15 13.23
N ALA A 76 -0.44 -7.95 12.68
CA ALA A 76 -0.92 -6.80 13.45
C ALA A 76 -2.29 -7.06 14.10
N ARG A 77 -3.20 -7.74 13.39
CA ARG A 77 -4.51 -8.13 13.93
C ARG A 77 -4.39 -9.15 15.07
N ALA A 78 -3.45 -10.08 14.98
CA ALA A 78 -3.23 -11.09 16.02
C ALA A 78 -2.56 -10.52 17.29
N ALA A 79 -1.91 -9.35 17.19
CA ALA A 79 -1.24 -8.68 18.29
C ALA A 79 -2.13 -7.63 19.02
N ARG A 80 -3.36 -7.42 18.56
CA ARG A 80 -4.37 -6.56 19.18
C ARG A 80 -5.30 -7.38 20.08
#